data_AF-A0A7W0UDK7-F1
#
_entry.id   AF-A0A7W0UDK7-F1
#
_cell.length_a   1.000
_cell.length_b   1.000
_cell.length_c   1.000
_cell.angle_alpha   90.00
_cell.angle_beta   90.00
_cell.angle_gamma   90.00
#
_symmetry.space_group_name_H-M   'P 1'
#
loop_
_entity.id
_entity.type
_entity.pdbx_description
1 polymer ?
#
loop_
_entity_poly.entity_id
_entity_poly.type
_entity_poly.pdbx_seq_one_letter_code
_entity_poly.pdbx_strand_id
1 'polypeptide(L)'
;MRTASPPEVDAGANTLAAVSGYFSPAVWAVLGDALDRLDSFRLLLGKDHELDRLEPDQEGRNVERLVEAAIRQDSEPAGLITRSQAAQLAALVAFLERQKLVAADGEVVRLWRGDEFFHAKAYIAREDNKWVPYGIGSANFTFNGLSRNRELMGWQQSLADGKSCRRGSSVTGSMRTPPRTPTS
;
A
#
# COMPACT_ATOMS: atom_id res chain seq x y z
N MET A 1 7.72 -25.16 19.83
CA MET A 1 7.25 -24.51 18.58
C MET A 1 6.79 -23.11 18.99
N ARG A 2 7.60 -22.07 18.74
CA ARG A 2 7.23 -20.68 19.08
C ARG A 2 6.53 -20.10 17.86
N THR A 3 5.24 -19.80 17.99
CA THR A 3 4.50 -18.98 17.03
C THR A 3 5.11 -17.59 17.06
N ALA A 4 5.72 -17.17 15.96
CA ALA A 4 6.11 -15.77 15.81
C ALA A 4 4.82 -14.95 15.75
N SER A 5 4.58 -14.14 16.78
CA SER A 5 3.55 -13.10 16.72
C SER A 5 3.89 -12.15 15.57
N PRO A 6 2.90 -11.66 14.80
CA PRO A 6 3.14 -10.62 13.81
C PRO A 6 3.76 -9.40 14.48
N PRO A 7 4.62 -8.63 13.78
CA PRO A 7 5.24 -7.44 14.34
C PRO A 7 4.14 -6.47 14.80
N GLU A 8 4.17 -6.15 16.09
CA GLU A 8 3.35 -5.12 16.71
C GLU A 8 3.85 -3.78 16.17
N VAL A 9 3.00 -3.09 15.40
CA VAL A 9 3.30 -1.78 14.85
C VAL A 9 3.13 -0.77 15.98
N ASP A 10 4.25 -0.24 16.48
CA ASP A 10 4.27 0.74 17.56
C ASP A 10 3.53 2.03 17.15
N ALA A 11 2.70 2.54 18.07
CA ALA A 11 1.61 3.49 17.85
C ALA A 11 2.10 4.95 17.76
N GLY A 12 3.06 5.22 16.88
CA GLY A 12 3.57 6.58 16.63
C GLY A 12 2.76 7.37 15.60
N ALA A 13 2.19 6.70 14.59
CA ALA A 13 1.10 7.29 13.79
C ALA A 13 0.24 6.23 13.09
N ASN A 14 -1.06 6.29 13.35
CA ASN A 14 -2.07 5.50 12.65
C ASN A 14 -2.50 6.20 11.35
N THR A 15 -1.53 6.69 10.57
CA THR A 15 -1.79 7.38 9.29
C THR A 15 -1.13 6.65 8.15
N LEU A 16 -1.90 6.31 7.11
CA LEU A 16 -1.43 5.62 5.91
C LEU A 16 -1.81 6.39 4.64
N ALA A 17 -0.84 6.57 3.75
CA ALA A 17 -1.04 6.96 2.38
C ALA A 17 -0.65 5.77 1.47
N ALA A 18 -1.60 5.31 0.67
CA ALA A 18 -1.40 4.30 -0.34
C ALA A 18 -1.37 4.93 -1.73
N VAL A 19 -0.51 4.39 -2.58
CA VAL A 19 -0.39 4.73 -3.99
C VAL A 19 -0.57 3.43 -4.75
N SER A 20 -1.45 3.41 -5.74
CA SER A 20 -1.71 2.20 -6.52
C SER A 20 -2.18 2.53 -7.93
N GLY A 21 -1.83 1.69 -8.90
CA GLY A 21 -2.42 1.78 -10.25
C GLY A 21 -3.87 1.30 -10.26
N TYR A 22 -4.19 0.28 -9.45
CA TYR A 22 -5.51 -0.35 -9.41
C TYR A 22 -6.03 -0.51 -7.98
N PHE A 23 -7.35 -0.56 -7.84
CA PHE A 23 -8.05 -0.75 -6.58
C PHE A 23 -9.16 -1.79 -6.74
N SER A 24 -9.35 -2.66 -5.75
CA SER A 24 -10.52 -3.55 -5.69
C SER A 24 -11.10 -3.55 -4.28
N PRO A 25 -12.43 -3.39 -4.12
CA PRO A 25 -13.09 -3.42 -2.81
C PRO A 25 -12.81 -4.68 -1.99
N ALA A 26 -12.51 -5.80 -2.66
CA ALA A 26 -12.17 -7.07 -2.01
C ALA A 26 -10.92 -6.97 -1.13
N VAL A 27 -10.10 -5.92 -1.27
CA VAL A 27 -8.96 -5.64 -0.37
C VAL A 27 -9.39 -5.53 1.10
N TRP A 28 -10.64 -5.10 1.35
CA TRP A 28 -11.19 -5.00 2.69
C TRP A 28 -11.20 -6.34 3.44
N ALA A 29 -11.35 -7.46 2.71
CA ALA A 29 -11.31 -8.79 3.31
C ALA A 29 -9.95 -9.15 3.93
N VAL A 30 -8.88 -8.44 3.55
CA VAL A 30 -7.51 -8.69 4.02
C VAL A 30 -7.05 -7.59 4.97
N LEU A 31 -7.33 -6.34 4.64
CA LEU A 31 -6.82 -5.18 5.36
C LEU A 31 -7.85 -4.48 6.24
N GLY A 32 -9.13 -4.89 6.22
CA GLY A 32 -10.23 -4.17 6.89
C GLY A 32 -9.93 -3.85 8.36
N ASP A 33 -9.56 -4.86 9.15
CA ASP A 33 -9.26 -4.69 10.58
C ASP A 33 -8.05 -3.77 10.84
N ALA A 34 -7.07 -3.74 9.94
CA ALA A 34 -5.90 -2.87 10.05
C ALA A 34 -6.24 -1.44 9.63
N LEU A 35 -6.99 -1.27 8.54
CA LEU A 35 -7.45 0.02 8.06
C LEU A 35 -8.39 0.69 9.06
N ASP A 36 -9.27 -0.07 9.72
CA ASP A 36 -10.24 0.47 10.68
C ASP A 36 -9.59 1.11 11.92
N ARG A 37 -8.33 0.74 12.20
CA ARG A 37 -7.52 1.30 13.30
C ARG A 37 -6.77 2.58 12.88
N LEU A 38 -6.85 2.98 11.62
CA LEU A 38 -6.20 4.19 11.13
C LEU A 38 -6.96 5.44 11.54
N ASP A 39 -6.23 6.41 12.09
CA ASP A 39 -6.70 7.77 12.33
C ASP A 39 -6.89 8.52 11.01
N SER A 40 -6.05 8.23 10.01
CA SER A 40 -6.12 8.87 8.70
C SER A 40 -5.67 7.93 7.58
N PHE A 41 -6.43 7.92 6.49
CA PHE A 41 -6.11 7.18 5.29
C PHE A 41 -6.22 8.06 4.04
N ARG A 42 -5.29 7.87 3.10
CA ARG A 42 -5.36 8.47 1.77
C ARG A 42 -4.96 7.44 0.71
N LEU A 43 -5.61 7.51 -0.45
CA LEU A 43 -5.33 6.67 -1.61
C LEU A 43 -5.15 7.55 -2.85
N LEU A 44 -3.99 7.48 -3.48
CA LEU A 44 -3.78 7.97 -4.83
C LEU A 44 -3.91 6.79 -5.80
N LEU A 45 -4.87 6.87 -6.70
CA LEU A 45 -5.21 5.82 -7.64
C LEU A 45 -4.85 6.24 -9.08
N GLY A 46 -4.23 5.32 -9.81
CA GLY A 46 -4.02 5.46 -11.24
C GLY A 46 -5.32 5.53 -12.00
N LYS A 47 -5.29 6.22 -13.13
CA LYS A 47 -6.43 6.33 -14.03
C LYS A 47 -6.37 5.17 -15.03
N ASP A 48 -7.50 4.50 -15.22
CA ASP A 48 -7.66 3.60 -16.35
C ASP A 48 -7.76 4.45 -17.63
N HIS A 49 -7.07 4.08 -18.71
CA HIS A 49 -7.01 4.87 -19.95
C HIS A 49 -8.40 5.11 -20.58
N GLU A 50 -9.41 4.34 -20.20
CA GLU A 50 -10.80 4.56 -20.61
C GLU A 50 -11.41 5.87 -20.03
N LEU A 51 -10.82 6.42 -18.96
CA LEU A 51 -11.28 7.63 -18.28
C LEU A 51 -10.68 8.93 -18.85
N ASP A 52 -9.79 8.85 -19.84
CA ASP A 52 -9.12 10.01 -20.47
C ASP A 52 -10.04 11.00 -21.21
N ARG A 53 -11.35 10.87 -21.00
CA ARG A 53 -12.38 11.72 -21.62
C ARG A 53 -13.19 12.58 -20.63
N LEU A 54 -12.81 12.68 -19.36
CA LEU A 54 -13.64 13.33 -18.34
C LEU A 54 -12.98 14.56 -17.70
N GLU A 55 -13.75 15.65 -17.66
CA GLU A 55 -13.36 16.98 -17.17
C GLU A 55 -13.15 17.01 -15.63
N PRO A 56 -12.29 17.93 -15.12
CA PRO A 56 -11.84 17.97 -13.71
C PRO A 56 -12.96 18.09 -12.65
N ASP A 57 -14.05 18.79 -12.97
CA ASP A 57 -15.18 19.00 -12.04
C ASP A 57 -16.08 17.76 -11.89
N GLN A 58 -15.89 16.75 -12.74
CA GLN A 58 -16.63 15.49 -12.70
C GLN A 58 -15.90 14.40 -11.91
N GLU A 59 -14.62 14.58 -11.59
CA GLU A 59 -13.76 13.54 -11.04
C GLU A 59 -14.22 13.04 -9.66
N GLY A 60 -14.62 13.93 -8.74
CA GLY A 60 -15.12 13.54 -7.42
C GLY A 60 -16.38 12.66 -7.48
N ARG A 61 -17.29 12.96 -8.42
CA ARG A 61 -18.49 12.14 -8.68
C ARG A 61 -18.16 10.87 -9.48
N ASN A 62 -17.03 10.87 -10.18
CA ASN A 62 -16.58 9.74 -10.97
C ASN A 62 -15.76 8.73 -10.17
N VAL A 63 -15.15 9.11 -9.04
CA VAL A 63 -14.56 8.14 -8.09
C VAL A 63 -15.64 7.21 -7.56
N GLU A 64 -16.80 7.74 -7.16
CA GLU A 64 -17.97 6.91 -6.80
C GLU A 64 -18.39 6.02 -7.96
N ARG A 65 -18.51 6.57 -9.18
CA ARG A 65 -18.81 5.79 -10.39
C ARG A 65 -17.75 4.74 -10.72
N LEU A 66 -16.49 4.96 -10.35
CA LEU A 66 -15.38 4.04 -10.57
C LEU A 66 -15.33 2.94 -9.53
N VAL A 67 -15.64 3.27 -8.28
CA VAL A 67 -15.90 2.26 -7.26
C VAL A 67 -17.10 1.43 -7.71
N GLU A 68 -18.18 2.03 -8.21
CA GLU A 68 -19.33 1.32 -8.79
C GLU A 68 -18.99 0.51 -10.05
N ALA A 69 -18.13 1.03 -10.93
CA ALA A 69 -17.71 0.34 -12.15
C ALA A 69 -16.74 -0.80 -11.85
N ALA A 70 -15.83 -0.63 -10.88
CA ALA A 70 -15.00 -1.70 -10.35
C ALA A 70 -15.86 -2.76 -9.65
N ILE A 71 -16.88 -2.35 -8.89
CA ILE A 71 -17.91 -3.28 -8.37
C ILE A 71 -18.57 -4.03 -9.53
N ARG A 72 -18.95 -3.36 -10.64
CA ARG A 72 -19.55 -4.01 -11.82
C ARG A 72 -18.59 -4.89 -12.62
N GLN A 73 -17.31 -4.53 -12.76
CA GLN A 73 -16.33 -5.32 -13.51
C GLN A 73 -15.82 -6.53 -12.71
N ASP A 74 -15.73 -6.44 -11.38
CA ASP A 74 -15.51 -7.61 -10.50
C ASP A 74 -16.81 -8.47 -10.37
N SER A 75 -17.95 -7.95 -10.85
CA SER A 75 -19.26 -8.60 -10.80
C SER A 75 -19.84 -8.81 -12.20
N GLU A 76 -19.37 -9.80 -12.98
CA GLU A 76 -20.26 -10.73 -13.73
C GLU A 76 -19.49 -11.82 -14.53
N PRO A 77 -20.05 -13.05 -14.68
CA PRO A 77 -21.48 -13.33 -14.78
C PRO A 77 -22.20 -13.78 -13.49
N ALA A 78 -23.52 -13.57 -13.53
CA ALA A 78 -24.56 -13.66 -12.51
C ALA A 78 -24.34 -14.60 -11.30
N GLY A 79 -23.99 -13.99 -10.18
CA GLY A 79 -24.30 -14.46 -8.85
C GLY A 79 -24.53 -13.22 -7.98
N LEU A 80 -25.69 -13.12 -7.32
CA LEU A 80 -25.91 -12.07 -6.32
C LEU A 80 -24.70 -12.03 -5.40
N ILE A 81 -24.11 -10.84 -5.21
CA ILE A 81 -23.02 -10.68 -4.24
C ILE A 81 -23.43 -11.36 -2.94
N THR A 82 -22.54 -12.17 -2.39
CA THR A 82 -22.83 -12.86 -1.14
C THR A 82 -23.07 -11.83 -0.04
N ARG A 83 -23.84 -12.18 1.00
CA ARG A 83 -24.04 -11.29 2.15
C ARG A 83 -22.70 -10.85 2.77
N SER A 84 -21.70 -11.73 2.73
CA SER A 84 -20.35 -11.43 3.20
C SER A 84 -19.68 -10.34 2.35
N GLN A 85 -19.72 -10.46 1.02
CA GLN A 85 -19.19 -9.45 0.12
C GLN A 85 -19.92 -8.10 0.26
N ALA A 86 -21.25 -8.13 0.39
CA ALA A 86 -22.04 -6.92 0.63
C ALA A 86 -21.65 -6.24 1.95
N ALA A 87 -21.44 -7.02 3.02
CA ALA A 87 -21.00 -6.50 4.31
C ALA A 87 -19.59 -5.90 4.26
N GLN A 88 -18.66 -6.55 3.55
CA GLN A 88 -17.30 -6.03 3.33
C GLN A 88 -17.32 -4.72 2.55
N LEU A 89 -18.13 -4.63 1.50
CA LEU A 89 -18.27 -3.41 0.73
C LEU A 89 -18.88 -2.28 1.57
N ALA A 90 -19.95 -2.57 2.32
CA ALA A 90 -20.57 -1.59 3.21
C ALA A 90 -19.58 -1.09 4.28
N ALA A 91 -18.76 -1.98 4.85
CA ALA A 91 -17.74 -1.61 5.82
C ALA A 91 -16.64 -0.73 5.21
N LEU A 92 -16.17 -1.06 4.00
CA LEU A 92 -15.21 -0.24 3.25
C LEU A 92 -15.78 1.16 2.95
N VAL A 93 -17.02 1.24 2.47
CA VAL A 93 -17.68 2.54 2.19
C VAL A 93 -17.80 3.34 3.48
N ALA A 94 -18.28 2.73 4.57
CA ALA A 94 -18.38 3.39 5.86
C ALA A 94 -17.02 3.87 6.38
N PHE A 95 -15.95 3.11 6.14
CA PHE A 95 -14.59 3.54 6.44
C PHE A 95 -14.19 4.77 5.62
N LEU A 96 -14.33 4.73 4.30
CA LEU A 96 -13.96 5.86 3.43
C LEU A 96 -14.73 7.14 3.79
N GLU A 97 -16.02 7.03 4.11
CA GLU A 97 -16.82 8.17 4.58
C GLU A 97 -16.30 8.76 5.89
N ARG A 98 -15.93 7.93 6.88
CA ARG A 98 -15.31 8.43 8.11
C ARG A 98 -13.97 9.11 7.84
N GLN A 99 -13.16 8.53 6.96
CA GLN A 99 -11.86 9.10 6.57
C GLN A 99 -12.02 10.45 5.86
N LYS A 100 -13.14 10.66 5.14
CA LYS A 100 -13.45 11.92 4.46
C LYS A 100 -13.68 13.06 5.43
N LEU A 101 -14.26 12.78 6.59
CA LEU A 101 -14.51 13.77 7.64
C LEU A 101 -13.23 14.26 8.32
N VAL A 102 -12.18 13.43 8.36
CA VAL A 102 -10.89 13.78 9.00
C VAL A 102 -9.84 14.26 7.99
N ALA A 103 -10.09 14.10 6.68
CA ALA A 103 -9.22 14.63 5.64
C ALA A 103 -9.34 16.17 5.57
N ALA A 104 -8.21 16.87 5.72
CA ALA A 104 -8.18 18.35 5.73
C ALA A 104 -8.76 19.01 4.46
N ASP A 105 -8.69 18.31 3.34
CA ASP A 105 -9.18 18.68 2.01
C ASP A 105 -10.48 17.95 1.64
N GLY A 106 -11.03 17.13 2.53
CA GLY A 106 -12.23 16.32 2.27
C GLY A 106 -12.03 15.21 1.22
N GLU A 107 -10.80 14.89 0.84
CA GLU A 107 -10.49 13.91 -0.20
C GLU A 107 -9.63 12.76 0.34
N VAL A 108 -10.25 11.58 0.44
CA VAL A 108 -9.59 10.33 0.85
C VAL A 108 -8.99 9.61 -0.34
N VAL A 109 -9.72 9.60 -1.46
CA VAL A 109 -9.30 8.95 -2.70
C VAL A 109 -9.12 10.03 -3.76
N ARG A 110 -7.94 10.09 -4.37
CA ARG A 110 -7.60 10.98 -5.47
C ARG A 110 -7.24 10.16 -6.69
N LEU A 111 -7.71 10.57 -7.85
CA LEU A 111 -7.26 10.02 -9.12
C LEU A 111 -6.05 10.80 -9.62
N TRP A 112 -5.08 10.09 -10.18
CA TRP A 112 -3.97 10.72 -10.89
C TRP A 112 -4.48 11.43 -12.15
N ARG A 113 -4.05 12.69 -12.34
CA ARG A 113 -4.47 13.56 -13.45
C ARG A 113 -3.42 13.78 -14.54
N GLY A 114 -2.24 13.17 -14.42
CA GLY A 114 -1.21 13.31 -15.44
C GLY A 114 -1.58 12.56 -16.72
N ASP A 115 -1.07 13.04 -17.85
CA ASP A 115 -1.32 12.46 -19.18
C ASP A 115 -0.63 11.09 -19.37
N GLU A 116 0.29 10.74 -18.48
CA GLU A 116 1.03 9.48 -18.50
C GLU A 116 0.38 8.42 -17.61
N PHE A 117 0.55 7.15 -18.02
CA PHE A 117 0.06 6.00 -17.27
C PHE A 117 0.68 5.94 -15.86
N PHE A 118 -0.19 5.98 -14.85
CA PHE A 118 0.22 5.91 -13.46
C PHE A 118 0.29 4.46 -12.97
N HIS A 119 1.51 3.94 -12.86
CA HIS A 119 1.74 2.54 -12.45
C HIS A 119 2.47 2.39 -11.11
N ALA A 120 2.66 3.47 -10.36
CA ALA A 120 3.34 3.43 -9.08
C ALA A 120 2.54 2.67 -8.01
N LYS A 121 3.25 1.97 -7.14
CA LYS A 121 2.66 1.23 -6.01
C LYS A 121 3.53 1.41 -4.78
N ALA A 122 2.99 2.10 -3.79
CA ALA A 122 3.72 2.43 -2.57
C ALA A 122 2.78 2.55 -1.37
N TYR A 123 3.32 2.24 -0.20
CA TYR A 123 2.64 2.28 1.09
C TYR A 123 3.50 3.13 2.02
N ILE A 124 2.98 4.28 2.42
CA ILE A 124 3.72 5.31 3.13
C ILE A 124 2.95 5.61 4.41
N ALA A 125 3.59 5.47 5.57
CA ALA A 125 2.96 5.81 6.84
C ALA A 125 3.63 7.04 7.46
N ARG A 126 3.03 7.56 8.52
CA ARG A 126 3.63 8.64 9.30
C ARG A 126 4.32 8.04 10.53
N GLU A 127 5.53 8.47 10.83
CA GLU A 127 6.29 8.12 12.04
C GLU A 127 6.91 9.42 12.56
N ASP A 128 6.73 9.77 13.83
CA ASP A 128 7.28 10.99 14.44
C ASP A 128 7.08 12.25 13.58
N ASN A 129 5.86 12.43 13.08
CA ASN A 129 5.46 13.50 12.17
C ASN A 129 6.13 13.52 10.78
N LYS A 130 6.87 12.48 10.39
CA LYS A 130 7.51 12.35 9.07
C LYS A 130 6.83 11.27 8.24
N TRP A 131 6.79 11.46 6.93
CA TRP A 131 6.34 10.42 5.99
C TRP A 131 7.48 9.44 5.72
N VAL A 132 7.20 8.14 5.92
CA VAL A 132 8.16 7.05 5.76
C VAL A 132 7.59 6.02 4.78
N PRO A 133 8.31 5.69 3.69
CA PRO A 133 7.87 4.67 2.75
C PRO A 133 8.12 3.27 3.35
N TYR A 134 7.06 2.61 3.80
CA TYR A 134 7.15 1.27 4.36
C TYR A 134 7.29 0.20 3.29
N GLY A 135 6.59 0.34 2.16
CA GLY A 135 6.59 -0.65 1.10
C GLY A 135 6.55 -0.01 -0.27
N ILE A 136 7.41 -0.46 -1.18
CA ILE A 136 7.39 -0.06 -2.60
C ILE A 136 7.61 -1.32 -3.44
N GLY A 137 6.82 -1.51 -4.50
CA GLY A 137 7.00 -2.69 -5.32
C GLY A 137 5.93 -2.89 -6.37
N SER A 138 5.56 -4.16 -6.62
CA SER A 138 4.62 -4.53 -7.69
C SER A 138 3.19 -4.80 -7.21
N ALA A 139 2.93 -4.82 -5.90
CA ALA A 139 1.60 -5.10 -5.34
C ALA A 139 0.64 -3.89 -5.39
N ASN A 140 -0.41 -3.99 -6.22
CA ASN A 140 -1.53 -3.03 -6.19
C ASN A 140 -2.34 -3.17 -4.90
N PHE A 141 -3.10 -2.12 -4.57
CA PHE A 141 -4.08 -2.09 -3.49
C PHE A 141 -5.35 -2.91 -3.83
N THR A 142 -5.16 -4.20 -4.08
CA THR A 142 -6.21 -5.16 -4.42
C THR A 142 -6.02 -6.42 -3.58
N PHE A 143 -7.08 -7.22 -3.44
CA PHE A 143 -6.99 -8.52 -2.76
C PHE A 143 -5.90 -9.41 -3.39
N ASN A 144 -5.88 -9.53 -4.72
CA ASN A 144 -4.92 -10.39 -5.40
C ASN A 144 -3.49 -9.88 -5.27
N GLY A 145 -3.27 -8.57 -5.41
CA GLY A 145 -1.94 -7.97 -5.26
C GLY A 145 -1.35 -8.18 -3.86
N LEU A 146 -2.20 -8.22 -2.83
CA LEU A 146 -1.74 -8.33 -1.45
C LEU A 146 -1.76 -9.75 -0.87
N SER A 147 -2.44 -10.70 -1.52
CA SER A 147 -2.66 -12.04 -0.92
C SER A 147 -2.48 -13.24 -1.84
N ARG A 148 -2.50 -13.07 -3.17
CA ARG A 148 -2.43 -14.21 -4.10
C ARG A 148 -1.29 -14.14 -5.10
N ASN A 149 -1.04 -12.95 -5.64
CA ASN A 149 -0.01 -12.76 -6.65
C ASN A 149 1.38 -12.93 -6.06
N ARG A 150 2.31 -13.35 -6.91
CA ARG A 150 3.75 -13.31 -6.59
C ARG A 150 4.26 -11.90 -6.87
N GLU A 151 4.12 -11.04 -5.88
CA GLU A 151 4.58 -9.66 -5.97
C GLU A 151 5.99 -9.50 -5.36
N LEU A 152 6.78 -8.61 -5.95
CA LEU A 152 8.06 -8.18 -5.39
C LEU A 152 7.85 -6.87 -4.64
N MET A 153 8.21 -6.86 -3.35
CA MET A 153 8.10 -5.68 -2.49
C MET A 153 9.44 -5.42 -1.80
N GLY A 154 9.92 -4.18 -1.87
CA GLY A 154 10.94 -3.67 -0.97
C GLY A 154 10.26 -3.11 0.27
N TRP A 155 10.62 -3.62 1.45
CA TRP A 155 10.09 -3.15 2.73
C TRP A 155 11.16 -2.35 3.48
N GLN A 156 10.79 -1.18 3.98
CA GLN A 156 11.61 -0.47 4.95
C GLN A 156 11.34 -1.05 6.34
N GLN A 157 12.41 -1.54 6.97
CA GLN A 157 12.35 -1.95 8.37
C GLN A 157 12.68 -0.74 9.23
N SER A 158 11.69 -0.25 10.00
CA SER A 158 11.96 0.74 11.04
C SER A 158 12.75 0.04 12.16
N LEU A 159 13.95 0.53 12.45
CA LEU A 159 14.77 0.06 13.57
C LEU A 159 14.27 0.75 14.85
N ALA A 160 13.06 0.39 15.29
CA ALA A 160 12.63 0.67 16.65
C ALA A 160 13.47 -0.21 17.58
N ASP A 161 14.66 0.28 17.92
CA ASP A 161 15.55 -0.08 19.04
C ASP A 161 17.01 0.17 18.68
N GLY A 162 17.45 1.43 18.73
CA GLY A 162 18.81 1.85 19.15
C GLY A 162 20.06 1.20 18.54
N LYS A 163 19.96 0.37 17.50
CA LYS A 163 21.10 -0.29 16.86
C LYS A 163 21.26 0.32 15.49
N SER A 164 22.08 1.37 15.44
CA SER A 164 22.60 1.89 14.18
C SER A 164 23.16 0.71 13.39
N CYS A 165 22.64 0.47 12.19
CA CYS A 165 23.29 -0.38 11.22
C CYS A 165 24.68 0.23 10.96
N ARG A 166 25.74 -0.34 11.56
CA ARG A 166 27.11 0.08 11.24
C ARG A 166 27.30 -0.22 9.76
N ARG A 167 27.48 0.84 8.97
CA ARG A 167 27.95 0.75 7.58
C ARG A 167 29.12 -0.22 7.57
N GLY A 168 28.99 -1.29 6.79
CA GLY A 168 30.08 -2.21 6.53
C GLY A 168 31.27 -1.40 6.00
N SER A 169 32.29 -1.23 6.83
CA SER A 169 33.60 -0.86 6.35
C SER A 169 34.04 -1.98 5.43
N SER A 170 34.08 -1.68 4.13
CA SER A 170 34.74 -2.49 3.12
C SER A 170 36.20 -2.69 3.55
N VAL A 171 36.48 -3.80 4.23
CA VAL A 171 37.84 -4.31 4.35
C VAL A 171 38.13 -4.93 2.99
N THR A 172 38.75 -4.15 2.11
CA THR A 172 39.49 -4.69 0.97
C THR A 172 40.54 -5.65 1.51
N GLY A 173 40.22 -6.93 1.54
CA GLY A 173 41.15 -8.02 1.79
C GLY A 173 42.15 -8.08 0.64
N SER A 174 43.25 -7.33 0.76
CA SER A 174 44.45 -7.56 -0.04
C SER A 174 45.02 -8.91 0.39
N MET A 175 44.82 -9.93 -0.46
CA MET A 175 45.55 -11.20 -0.38
C MET A 175 47.05 -10.89 -0.45
N ARG A 176 47.71 -10.87 0.71
CA ARG A 176 49.17 -11.01 0.79
C ARG A 176 49.47 -12.50 0.84
N THR A 177 50.16 -12.97 -0.19
CA THR A 177 50.77 -14.30 -0.24
C THR A 177 51.73 -14.51 0.93
N PRO A 178 51.77 -15.70 1.55
CA PRO A 178 52.73 -15.99 2.61
C PRO A 178 54.16 -16.13 2.04
N PRO A 179 55.20 -15.71 2.79
CA PRO A 179 56.58 -15.88 2.38
C PRO A 179 57.00 -17.36 2.41
N ARG A 180 57.67 -17.81 1.36
CA ARG A 180 58.35 -19.10 1.28
C ARG A 180 59.53 -19.11 2.26
N THR A 181 59.57 -20.06 3.19
CA THR A 181 60.76 -20.38 3.97
C THR A 181 61.79 -21.14 3.11
N PRO A 182 63.09 -20.83 3.21
CA PRO A 182 64.13 -21.57 2.52
C PRO A 182 64.41 -22.91 3.23
N THR A 183 64.47 -23.99 2.47
CA THR A 183 65.00 -25.28 2.91
C THR A 183 66.52 -25.21 2.97
N SER A 184 67.09 -25.57 4.12
CA SER A 184 68.49 -26.02 4.23
C SER A 184 68.59 -27.50 3.83
#